data_AF-A0A939YJ83-F1
#
_entry.id   AF-A0A939YJ83-F1
#
_cell.length_a   1.000
_cell.length_b   1.000
_cell.length_c   1.000
_cell.angle_alpha   90.00
_cell.angle_beta   90.00
_cell.angle_gamma   90.00
#
_symmetry.space_group_name_H-M   'P 1'
#
loop_
_entity.id
_entity.type
_entity.pdbx_description
1 polymer ?
#
loop_
_entity_poly.entity_id
_entity_poly.type
_entity_poly.pdbx_seq_one_letter_code
_entity_poly.pdbx_strand_id
1 'polypeptide(L)'
;MYFSKHNEKTVYINHYSGLLEVEGEGPLCREDADVWPAGKNWANDYNTLHVKEGVTGLGDGYLGAFPKIKCLILSRSVTEVATDPELDDRMRRRRVLIRGEYDTYAERFAIEKGLRFLHCDIPLATVEYKEHYETDIITLRFFEKGAPDIHFNCFTPGSSAGSYGGGEYTNDLPEDFYVGFTVEAFADKLTERAREQILNNDMLRRFLKISNLRYEKSHKPENGG
;
A
#
# COMPACT_ATOMS: atom_id res chain seq x y z
N MET A 1 -15.15 -10.50 -6.65
CA MET A 1 -14.42 -9.95 -7.81
C MET A 1 -15.43 -9.34 -8.75
N TYR A 2 -15.11 -8.20 -9.34
CA TYR A 2 -15.92 -7.49 -10.33
C TYR A 2 -15.06 -7.13 -11.54
N PHE A 3 -15.70 -6.96 -12.69
CA PHE A 3 -15.05 -6.62 -13.96
C PHE A 3 -15.62 -5.31 -14.46
N SER A 4 -14.79 -4.40 -14.97
CA SER A 4 -15.31 -3.23 -15.69
C SER A 4 -16.12 -3.71 -16.90
N LYS A 5 -17.28 -3.09 -17.13
CA LYS A 5 -18.09 -3.33 -18.33
C LYS A 5 -17.49 -2.70 -19.59
N HIS A 6 -16.56 -1.76 -19.41
CA HIS A 6 -16.04 -0.89 -20.47
C HIS A 6 -14.57 -1.19 -20.79
N ASN A 7 -13.85 -1.85 -19.89
CA ASN A 7 -12.46 -2.23 -20.07
C ASN A 7 -12.21 -3.64 -19.54
N GLU A 8 -12.07 -4.60 -20.45
CA GLU A 8 -11.86 -6.01 -20.12
C GLU A 8 -10.57 -6.28 -19.32
N LYS A 9 -9.62 -5.34 -19.36
CA LYS A 9 -8.36 -5.43 -18.62
C LYS A 9 -8.50 -4.94 -17.18
N THR A 10 -9.60 -4.27 -16.84
CA THR A 10 -9.80 -3.71 -15.49
C THR A 10 -10.62 -4.66 -14.62
N VAL A 11 -9.99 -5.09 -13.52
CA VAL A 11 -10.56 -6.03 -12.55
C VAL A 11 -10.56 -5.39 -11.18
N TYR A 12 -11.63 -5.63 -10.43
CA TYR A 12 -11.79 -5.19 -9.05
C TYR A 12 -11.88 -6.38 -8.10
N ILE A 13 -10.99 -6.41 -7.11
CA ILE A 13 -10.90 -7.47 -6.12
C ILE A 13 -11.39 -6.90 -4.79
N ASN A 14 -12.48 -7.48 -4.28
CA ASN A 14 -13.05 -7.13 -2.98
C ASN A 14 -12.33 -7.92 -1.90
N HIS A 15 -11.75 -7.20 -0.94
CA HIS A 15 -11.31 -7.74 0.32
C HIS A 15 -12.35 -7.36 1.39
N TYR A 16 -12.87 -8.36 2.11
CA TYR A 16 -14.01 -8.25 3.04
C TYR A 16 -13.93 -7.14 4.11
N SER A 17 -12.79 -6.47 4.27
CA SER A 17 -12.53 -5.35 5.18
C SER A 17 -12.88 -3.96 4.63
N GLY A 18 -13.60 -3.86 3.51
CA GLY A 18 -13.93 -2.57 2.88
C GLY A 18 -12.79 -2.00 2.03
N LEU A 19 -11.81 -2.84 1.71
CA LEU A 19 -10.73 -2.60 0.77
C LEU A 19 -11.14 -3.12 -0.62
N LEU A 20 -11.08 -2.23 -1.60
CA LEU A 20 -11.24 -2.55 -3.01
C LEU A 20 -9.89 -2.41 -3.70
N GLU A 21 -9.38 -3.50 -4.24
CA GLU A 21 -8.20 -3.47 -5.10
C GLU A 21 -8.63 -3.36 -6.56
N VAL A 22 -7.95 -2.53 -7.35
CA VAL A 22 -8.16 -2.39 -8.78
C VAL A 22 -6.87 -2.71 -9.52
N GLU A 23 -6.96 -3.69 -10.41
CA GLU A 23 -5.92 -4.11 -11.35
C GLU A 23 -6.34 -3.68 -12.75
N GLY A 24 -5.36 -3.30 -13.58
CA GLY A 24 -5.62 -2.85 -14.94
C GLY A 24 -4.37 -2.35 -15.65
N GLU A 25 -4.54 -1.89 -16.88
CA GLU A 25 -3.48 -1.33 -17.71
C GLU A 25 -3.88 0.06 -18.21
N GLY A 26 -2.99 1.04 -18.03
CA GLY A 26 -3.19 2.41 -18.51
C GLY A 26 -4.09 3.26 -17.60
N PRO A 27 -4.59 4.40 -18.10
CA PRO A 27 -5.45 5.28 -17.31
C PRO A 27 -6.88 4.70 -17.23
N LEU A 28 -7.52 4.87 -16.08
CA LEU A 28 -8.92 4.51 -15.86
C LEU A 28 -9.84 5.71 -16.08
N CYS A 29 -10.99 5.51 -16.69
CA CYS A 29 -12.03 6.55 -16.85
C CYS A 29 -13.26 6.28 -15.98
N ARG A 30 -14.18 7.24 -15.84
CA ARG A 30 -15.38 7.09 -14.99
C ARG A 30 -16.17 5.82 -15.29
N GLU A 31 -16.32 5.48 -16.57
CA GLU A 31 -17.05 4.30 -17.04
C GLU A 31 -16.42 3.00 -16.55
N ASP A 32 -15.12 2.98 -16.25
CA ASP A 32 -14.46 1.78 -15.71
C ASP A 32 -14.93 1.40 -14.30
N ALA A 33 -15.57 2.33 -13.58
CA ALA A 33 -16.23 2.05 -12.31
C ALA A 33 -17.64 1.43 -12.48
N ASP A 34 -18.13 1.26 -13.71
CA ASP A 34 -19.38 0.55 -13.98
C ASP A 34 -19.09 -0.93 -14.17
N VAL A 35 -19.31 -1.73 -13.12
CA VAL A 35 -18.83 -3.12 -13.04
C VAL A 35 -19.91 -4.19 -13.17
N TRP A 36 -19.49 -5.42 -13.44
CA TRP A 36 -20.29 -6.64 -13.40
C TRP A 36 -19.57 -7.77 -12.63
N PRO A 37 -20.27 -8.57 -11.80
CA PRO A 37 -21.66 -8.41 -11.37
C PRO A 37 -21.79 -7.37 -10.25
N ALA A 38 -22.54 -6.27 -10.46
CA ALA A 38 -22.68 -5.22 -9.44
C ALA A 38 -23.99 -5.34 -8.64
N GLY A 39 -23.89 -5.21 -7.32
CA GLY A 39 -25.03 -4.88 -6.47
C GLY A 39 -25.42 -3.39 -6.59
N LYS A 40 -26.60 -3.00 -6.10
CA LYS A 40 -27.14 -1.63 -6.22
C LYS A 40 -26.23 -0.53 -5.65
N ASN A 41 -25.28 -0.86 -4.76
CA ASN A 41 -24.45 0.10 -4.03
C ASN A 41 -22.97 -0.31 -3.97
N TRP A 42 -22.47 -1.12 -4.91
CA TRP A 42 -21.14 -1.74 -4.77
C TRP A 42 -20.03 -0.74 -4.41
N ALA A 43 -19.92 0.40 -5.12
CA ALA A 43 -18.91 1.42 -4.86
C ALA A 43 -19.05 2.14 -3.50
N ASN A 44 -20.21 2.05 -2.85
CA ASN A 44 -20.48 2.60 -1.52
C ASN A 44 -20.06 1.66 -0.38
N ASP A 45 -19.68 0.43 -0.68
CA ASP A 45 -19.29 -0.56 0.32
C ASP A 45 -17.81 -0.46 0.70
N TYR A 46 -17.03 0.31 -0.07
CA TYR A 46 -15.59 0.45 0.08
C TYR A 46 -15.20 1.81 0.64
N ASN A 47 -14.23 1.79 1.55
CA ASN A 47 -13.63 2.99 2.14
C ASN A 47 -12.14 3.11 1.77
N THR A 48 -11.54 2.05 1.24
CA THR A 48 -10.16 2.02 0.80
C THR A 48 -10.12 1.54 -0.64
N LEU A 49 -9.45 2.31 -1.51
CA LEU A 49 -9.22 1.94 -2.90
C LEU A 49 -7.71 1.75 -3.10
N HIS A 50 -7.31 0.56 -3.53
CA HIS A 50 -5.92 0.22 -3.83
C HIS A 50 -5.73 0.05 -5.33
N VAL A 51 -5.02 1.02 -5.93
CA VAL A 51 -4.71 1.05 -7.35
C VAL A 51 -3.37 0.36 -7.56
N LYS A 52 -3.39 -0.79 -8.24
CA LYS A 52 -2.21 -1.66 -8.43
C LYS A 52 -1.29 -1.16 -9.53
N GLU A 53 -0.12 -1.78 -9.63
CA GLU A 53 0.79 -1.54 -10.75
C GLU A 53 0.12 -1.90 -12.08
N GLY A 54 0.47 -1.16 -13.14
CA GLY A 54 -0.14 -1.28 -14.46
C GLY A 54 -1.13 -0.14 -14.75
N VAL A 55 -1.88 0.30 -13.74
CA VAL A 55 -2.73 1.49 -13.85
C VAL A 55 -1.85 2.74 -13.79
N THR A 56 -2.01 3.64 -14.77
CA THR A 56 -1.17 4.84 -14.91
C THR A 56 -1.86 6.12 -14.46
N GLY A 57 -3.18 6.12 -14.34
CA GLY A 57 -3.90 7.32 -13.93
C GLY A 57 -5.36 7.08 -13.59
N LEU A 58 -5.93 7.99 -12.82
CA LEU A 58 -7.36 8.03 -12.51
C LEU A 58 -7.97 9.26 -13.19
N GLY A 59 -8.67 9.05 -14.30
CA GLY A 59 -9.24 10.10 -15.14
C GLY A 59 -10.47 10.79 -14.54
N ASP A 60 -10.98 11.79 -15.26
CA ASP A 60 -12.07 12.66 -14.81
C ASP A 60 -13.28 11.86 -14.31
N GLY A 61 -13.78 12.25 -13.13
CA GLY A 61 -14.94 11.63 -12.51
C GLY A 61 -14.72 10.22 -11.93
N TYR A 62 -13.58 9.55 -12.16
CA TYR A 62 -13.34 8.19 -11.66
C TYR A 62 -13.48 8.09 -10.14
N LEU A 63 -12.75 8.93 -9.40
CA LEU A 63 -12.88 9.02 -7.93
C LEU A 63 -14.27 9.51 -7.48
N GLY A 64 -15.02 10.16 -8.37
CA GLY A 64 -16.42 10.53 -8.16
C GLY A 64 -17.33 9.32 -7.94
N ALA A 65 -17.00 8.17 -8.55
CA ALA A 65 -17.76 6.93 -8.41
C ALA A 65 -17.66 6.30 -7.01
N PHE A 66 -16.64 6.66 -6.23
CA PHE A 66 -16.37 6.09 -4.90
C PHE A 66 -16.53 7.16 -3.79
N PRO A 67 -17.76 7.53 -3.41
CA PRO A 67 -18.00 8.68 -2.53
C PRO A 67 -17.61 8.43 -1.07
N LYS A 68 -17.31 7.20 -0.66
CA LYS A 68 -16.95 6.83 0.72
C LYS A 68 -15.47 6.61 0.97
N ILE A 69 -14.62 6.83 -0.03
CA ILE A 69 -13.17 6.68 0.13
C ILE A 69 -12.63 7.57 1.24
N LYS A 70 -11.85 6.94 2.12
CA LYS A 70 -11.06 7.52 3.20
C LYS A 70 -9.58 7.22 3.04
N CYS A 71 -9.22 6.18 2.29
CA CYS A 71 -7.84 5.82 2.01
C CYS A 71 -7.68 5.48 0.51
N LEU A 72 -6.72 6.12 -0.14
CA LEU A 72 -6.35 5.86 -1.53
C LEU A 72 -4.90 5.38 -1.56
N ILE A 73 -4.71 4.10 -1.88
CA ILE A 73 -3.39 3.49 -2.02
C ILE A 73 -3.03 3.51 -3.51
N LEU A 74 -1.99 4.24 -3.87
CA LEU A 74 -1.55 4.43 -5.26
C LEU A 74 -0.20 3.74 -5.47
N SER A 75 -0.16 2.85 -6.46
CA SER A 75 1.08 2.23 -6.92
C SER A 75 2.01 3.26 -7.58
N ARG A 76 3.27 2.85 -7.79
CA ARG A 76 4.30 3.68 -8.41
C ARG A 76 4.00 4.02 -9.89
N SER A 77 3.21 3.20 -10.58
CA SER A 77 2.85 3.44 -11.98
C SER A 77 1.85 4.58 -12.17
N VAL A 78 1.11 4.95 -11.12
CA VAL A 78 0.17 6.07 -11.18
C VAL A 78 0.94 7.39 -11.29
N THR A 79 0.67 8.15 -12.35
CA THR A 79 1.32 9.44 -12.63
C THR A 79 0.34 10.61 -12.63
N GLU A 80 -0.96 10.35 -12.57
CA GLU A 80 -1.99 11.39 -12.57
C GLU A 80 -3.28 10.94 -11.86
N VAL A 81 -3.92 11.87 -11.16
CA VAL A 81 -5.25 11.71 -10.59
C VAL A 81 -6.03 12.99 -10.89
N ALA A 82 -6.99 12.87 -11.80
CA ALA A 82 -7.90 13.94 -12.15
C ALA A 82 -8.79 14.29 -10.95
N THR A 83 -8.89 15.60 -10.70
CA THR A 83 -9.63 16.15 -9.57
C THR A 83 -10.31 17.44 -9.97
N ASP A 84 -11.46 17.70 -9.35
CA ASP A 84 -12.19 18.96 -9.44
C ASP A 84 -12.28 19.63 -8.06
N PRO A 85 -12.64 20.92 -7.97
CA PRO A 85 -12.71 21.63 -6.69
C PRO A 85 -13.66 21.01 -5.66
N GLU A 86 -14.75 20.36 -6.10
CA GLU A 86 -15.71 19.72 -5.20
C GLU A 86 -15.12 18.44 -4.60
N LEU A 87 -14.45 17.63 -5.43
CA LEU A 87 -13.74 16.44 -5.00
C LEU A 87 -12.60 16.80 -4.05
N ASP A 88 -11.81 17.82 -4.36
CA ASP A 88 -10.69 18.28 -3.51
C ASP A 88 -11.17 18.73 -2.13
N ASP A 89 -12.27 19.49 -2.07
CA ASP A 89 -12.89 19.90 -0.81
C ASP A 89 -13.45 18.69 -0.04
N ARG A 90 -14.09 17.74 -0.75
CA ARG A 90 -14.59 16.50 -0.15
C ARG A 90 -13.48 15.65 0.46
N MET A 91 -12.35 15.47 -0.25
CA MET A 91 -11.21 14.70 0.23
C MET A 91 -10.59 15.34 1.48
N ARG A 92 -10.43 16.67 1.49
CA ARG A 92 -9.92 17.41 2.65
C ARG A 92 -10.85 17.32 3.86
N ARG A 93 -12.16 17.56 3.68
CA ARG A 93 -13.16 17.45 4.76
C ARG A 93 -13.19 16.05 5.38
N ARG A 94 -13.03 15.01 4.56
CA ARG A 94 -12.99 13.61 5.01
C ARG A 94 -11.63 13.17 5.54
N ARG A 95 -10.62 14.03 5.45
CA ARG A 95 -9.22 13.74 5.82
C ARG A 95 -8.73 12.46 5.13
N VAL A 96 -8.97 12.38 3.81
CA VAL A 96 -8.53 11.23 3.02
C VAL A 96 -7.02 11.03 3.18
N LEU A 97 -6.63 9.80 3.50
CA LEU A 97 -5.25 9.35 3.57
C LEU A 97 -4.80 8.88 2.20
N ILE A 98 -3.68 9.41 1.72
CA ILE A 98 -3.00 8.88 0.55
C ILE A 98 -1.90 7.95 1.03
N ARG A 99 -1.85 6.73 0.48
CA ARG A 99 -0.74 5.80 0.67
C ARG A 99 -0.03 5.54 -0.64
N GLY A 100 1.29 5.38 -0.58
CA GLY A 100 2.13 5.04 -1.72
C GLY A 100 3.59 4.96 -1.32
N GLU A 101 4.48 4.64 -2.26
CA GLU A 101 5.91 4.70 -2.02
C GLU A 101 6.38 6.16 -1.88
N TYR A 102 7.46 6.39 -1.12
CA TYR A 102 8.13 7.70 -1.11
C TYR A 102 8.66 8.08 -2.49
N ASP A 103 8.74 9.40 -2.74
CA ASP A 103 9.25 9.99 -3.98
C ASP A 103 8.49 9.53 -5.23
N THR A 104 7.18 9.30 -5.06
CA THR A 104 6.25 8.97 -6.16
C THR A 104 5.21 10.06 -6.36
N TYR A 105 4.39 9.92 -7.40
CA TYR A 105 3.26 10.81 -7.64
C TYR A 105 2.30 10.85 -6.44
N ALA A 106 2.08 9.72 -5.77
CA ALA A 106 1.18 9.64 -4.62
C ALA A 106 1.55 10.63 -3.51
N GLU A 107 2.85 10.74 -3.21
CA GLU A 107 3.34 11.68 -2.21
C GLU A 107 3.18 13.14 -2.66
N ARG A 108 3.53 13.45 -3.91
CA ARG A 108 3.38 14.80 -4.46
C ARG A 108 1.92 15.23 -4.49
N PHE A 109 1.03 14.36 -4.96
CA PHE A 109 -0.41 14.58 -4.99
C PHE A 109 -0.97 14.86 -3.58
N ALA A 110 -0.55 14.08 -2.58
CA ALA A 110 -0.97 14.31 -1.20
C ALA A 110 -0.54 15.70 -0.69
N ILE A 111 0.71 16.10 -0.96
CA ILE A 111 1.24 17.42 -0.58
C ILE A 111 0.48 18.54 -1.30
N GLU A 112 0.35 18.45 -2.62
CA GLU A 112 -0.32 19.46 -3.47
C GLU A 112 -1.79 19.67 -3.06
N LYS A 113 -2.48 18.61 -2.66
CA LYS A 113 -3.88 18.65 -2.23
C LYS A 113 -4.07 18.91 -0.73
N GLY A 114 -2.97 19.06 0.03
CA GLY A 114 -3.03 19.25 1.48
C GLY A 114 -3.66 18.07 2.23
N LEU A 115 -3.41 16.84 1.75
CA LEU A 115 -3.88 15.58 2.32
C LEU A 115 -2.78 14.91 3.15
N ARG A 116 -3.16 13.97 4.01
CA ARG A 116 -2.19 13.17 4.76
C ARG A 116 -1.55 12.15 3.83
N PHE A 117 -0.24 11.96 3.96
CA PHE A 117 0.50 10.92 3.28
C PHE A 117 1.05 9.90 4.29
N LEU A 118 1.06 8.62 3.92
CA LEU A 118 1.71 7.54 4.66
C LEU A 118 2.33 6.55 3.67
N HIS A 119 3.50 6.00 3.98
CA HIS A 119 4.08 4.96 3.13
C HIS A 119 3.16 3.73 3.05
N CYS A 120 3.10 3.07 1.90
CA CYS A 120 2.44 1.76 1.79
C CYS A 120 3.26 0.67 2.50
N ASP A 121 2.58 -0.42 2.88
CA ASP A 121 3.25 -1.56 3.51
C ASP A 121 4.24 -2.18 2.53
N ILE A 122 5.38 -2.65 3.03
CA ILE A 122 6.43 -3.27 2.20
C ILE A 122 6.41 -4.77 2.48
N PRO A 123 5.97 -5.61 1.53
CA PRO A 123 6.14 -7.06 1.64
C PRO A 123 7.63 -7.36 1.70
N LEU A 124 8.09 -8.06 2.73
CA LEU A 124 9.52 -8.31 2.95
C LEU A 124 9.94 -9.68 2.45
N ALA A 125 9.21 -10.72 2.85
CA ALA A 125 9.50 -12.10 2.49
C ALA A 125 8.29 -13.00 2.71
N THR A 126 8.24 -14.09 1.94
CA THR A 126 7.38 -15.25 2.21
C THR A 126 8.29 -16.44 2.49
N VAL A 127 8.23 -17.00 3.71
CA VAL A 127 9.09 -18.11 4.13
C VAL A 127 8.26 -19.38 4.27
N GLU A 128 8.62 -20.41 3.51
CA GLU A 128 7.99 -21.72 3.59
C GLU A 128 8.78 -22.67 4.48
N TYR A 129 8.11 -23.24 5.47
CA TYR A 129 8.60 -24.27 6.37
C TYR A 129 7.96 -25.60 6.00
N LYS A 130 8.55 -26.27 4.99
CA LYS A 130 8.06 -27.56 4.47
C LYS A 130 7.89 -28.64 5.55
N GLU A 131 8.75 -28.62 6.56
CA GLU A 131 8.73 -29.57 7.69
C GLU A 131 7.47 -29.46 8.55
N HIS A 132 6.88 -28.27 8.60
CA HIS A 132 5.70 -27.96 9.41
C HIS A 132 4.47 -27.63 8.58
N TYR A 133 4.60 -27.70 7.25
CA TYR A 133 3.62 -27.16 6.31
C TYR A 133 3.22 -25.74 6.68
N GLU A 134 4.16 -24.90 7.11
CA GLU A 134 3.87 -23.54 7.55
C GLU A 134 4.41 -22.51 6.55
N THR A 135 3.70 -21.42 6.37
CA THR A 135 4.12 -20.29 5.55
C THR A 135 4.02 -19.01 6.36
N ASP A 136 5.14 -18.30 6.49
CA ASP A 136 5.21 -16.99 7.11
C ASP A 136 5.23 -15.91 6.04
N ILE A 137 4.31 -14.96 6.13
CA ILE A 137 4.33 -13.73 5.34
C ILE A 137 4.81 -12.60 6.25
N ILE A 138 5.96 -12.02 5.91
CA ILE A 138 6.62 -10.96 6.68
C ILE A 138 6.41 -9.64 5.95
N THR A 139 5.90 -8.63 6.66
CA THR A 139 5.60 -7.31 6.10
C THR A 139 6.12 -6.21 7.02
N LEU A 140 6.83 -5.23 6.47
CA LEU A 140 7.08 -3.96 7.15
C LEU A 140 5.82 -3.12 6.99
N ARG A 141 5.03 -3.01 8.06
CA ARG A 141 3.71 -2.40 8.05
C ARG A 141 3.79 -1.00 8.67
N PHE A 142 3.02 -0.06 8.11
CA PHE A 142 2.92 1.32 8.58
C PHE A 142 1.53 1.59 9.12
N PHE A 143 1.43 1.85 10.43
CA PHE A 143 0.16 2.24 11.03
C PHE A 143 -0.26 3.66 10.64
N GLU A 144 -1.55 3.97 10.70
CA GLU A 144 -2.06 5.33 10.46
C GLU A 144 -1.44 6.40 11.39
N LYS A 145 -0.92 5.98 12.54
CA LYS A 145 -0.21 6.85 13.50
C LYS A 145 1.26 7.10 13.12
N GLY A 146 1.76 6.45 12.07
CA GLY A 146 3.09 6.65 11.49
C GLY A 146 4.18 5.72 12.01
N ALA A 147 4.00 5.08 13.16
CA ALA A 147 4.93 4.07 13.65
C ALA A 147 4.86 2.81 12.76
N PRO A 148 6.00 2.27 12.28
CA PRO A 148 6.00 0.98 11.63
C PRO A 148 6.32 -0.17 12.59
N ASP A 149 5.94 -1.38 12.20
CA ASP A 149 6.31 -2.63 12.83
C ASP A 149 6.66 -3.70 11.80
N ILE A 150 7.29 -4.79 12.25
CA ILE A 150 7.44 -5.99 11.43
C ILE A 150 6.31 -6.94 11.79
N HIS A 151 5.39 -7.10 10.86
CA HIS A 151 4.23 -7.96 11.01
C HIS A 151 4.49 -9.33 10.39
N PHE A 152 4.22 -10.38 11.17
CA PHE A 152 4.28 -11.77 10.75
C PHE A 152 2.86 -12.33 10.71
N ASN A 153 2.50 -12.90 9.57
CA ASN A 153 1.29 -13.68 9.40
C ASN A 153 1.67 -15.12 9.07
N CYS A 154 1.47 -16.02 10.04
CA CYS A 154 1.81 -17.43 9.95
C CYS A 154 0.58 -18.24 9.54
N PHE A 155 0.73 -19.03 8.49
CA PHE A 155 -0.33 -19.86 7.94
C PHE A 155 0.07 -21.32 7.95
N THR A 156 -0.76 -22.18 8.53
CA THR A 156 -0.62 -23.63 8.50
C THR A 156 -1.87 -24.24 7.84
N PRO A 157 -1.77 -24.91 6.67
CA PRO A 157 -2.86 -25.70 6.11
C PRO A 157 -3.22 -26.80 7.11
N GLY A 158 -4.45 -26.79 7.61
CA GLY A 158 -4.94 -27.90 8.42
C GLY A 158 -5.28 -29.11 7.54
N SER A 159 -5.41 -30.26 8.20
CA SER A 159 -5.60 -31.56 7.55
C SER A 159 -7.00 -31.79 6.95
N SER A 160 -7.92 -30.82 7.06
CA SER A 160 -9.28 -30.88 6.50
C SER A 160 -9.60 -29.62 5.71
N ALA A 161 -10.49 -29.74 4.72
CA ALA A 161 -10.86 -28.71 3.74
C ALA A 161 -11.55 -27.44 4.30
N GLY A 162 -11.37 -27.13 5.57
CA GLY A 162 -11.93 -25.93 6.20
C GLY A 162 -11.24 -25.47 7.50
N SER A 163 -10.10 -26.06 7.89
CA SER A 163 -9.36 -25.62 9.08
C SER A 163 -7.99 -25.11 8.64
N TYR A 164 -7.76 -23.80 8.72
CA TYR A 164 -6.43 -23.22 8.63
C TYR A 164 -6.01 -22.86 10.05
N GLY A 165 -4.89 -23.42 10.51
CA GLY A 165 -4.22 -22.97 11.73
C GLY A 165 -3.33 -21.78 11.41
N GLY A 166 -3.03 -20.95 12.39
CA GLY A 166 -2.18 -19.79 12.17
C GLY A 166 -2.30 -18.75 13.27
N GLY A 167 -1.48 -17.72 13.18
CA GLY A 167 -1.45 -16.63 14.13
C GLY A 167 -0.76 -15.41 13.55
N GLU A 168 -1.04 -14.27 14.17
CA GLU A 168 -0.43 -12.99 13.83
C GLU A 168 0.40 -12.52 15.03
N TYR A 169 1.63 -12.07 14.76
CA TYR A 169 2.44 -11.38 15.76
C TYR A 169 3.25 -10.24 15.13
N THR A 170 3.80 -9.39 15.99
CA THR A 170 4.50 -8.17 15.59
C THR A 170 5.80 -8.06 16.37
N ASN A 171 6.87 -7.68 15.67
CA ASN A 171 8.11 -7.28 16.29
C ASN A 171 8.28 -5.76 16.14
N ASP A 172 8.64 -5.11 17.25
CA ASP A 172 9.00 -3.70 17.23
C ASP A 172 10.25 -3.47 16.38
N LEU A 173 10.27 -2.34 15.69
CA LEU A 173 11.46 -1.90 14.99
C LEU A 173 12.49 -1.32 15.97
N PRO A 174 13.79 -1.44 15.65
CA PRO A 174 14.83 -0.75 16.40
C PRO A 174 14.57 0.76 16.47
N GLU A 175 14.91 1.40 17.59
CA GLU A 175 14.76 2.86 17.77
C GLU A 175 15.52 3.66 16.70
N ASP A 176 16.63 3.10 16.20
CA ASP A 176 17.50 3.67 15.18
C ASP A 176 17.11 3.28 13.73
N PHE A 177 15.93 2.68 13.52
CA PHE A 177 15.49 2.23 12.19
C PHE A 177 15.49 3.34 11.12
N TYR A 178 15.21 4.58 11.51
CA TYR A 178 15.26 5.73 10.60
C TYR A 178 16.63 6.41 10.52
N VAL A 179 17.63 5.90 11.23
CA VAL A 179 18.95 6.51 11.44
C VAL A 179 20.02 5.72 10.69
N GLY A 180 19.99 5.76 9.36
CA GLY A 180 21.05 5.17 8.55
C GLY A 180 20.98 3.65 8.41
N PHE A 181 19.82 3.06 8.69
CA PHE A 181 19.63 1.61 8.63
C PHE A 181 19.79 1.13 7.18
N THR A 182 20.68 0.15 6.96
CA THR A 182 20.92 -0.44 5.64
C THR A 182 20.02 -1.65 5.41
N VAL A 183 19.84 -2.06 4.14
CA VAL A 183 19.09 -3.29 3.84
C VAL A 183 19.78 -4.52 4.40
N GLU A 184 21.10 -4.53 4.42
CA GLU A 184 21.90 -5.60 5.00
C GLU A 184 21.69 -5.68 6.52
N ALA A 185 21.74 -4.55 7.23
CA ALA A 185 21.45 -4.48 8.66
C ALA A 185 19.99 -4.89 8.97
N PHE A 186 19.05 -4.57 8.08
CA PHE A 186 17.66 -4.99 8.20
C PHE A 186 17.50 -6.49 7.99
N ALA A 187 18.17 -7.06 6.99
CA ALA A 187 18.13 -8.49 6.73
C ALA A 187 18.72 -9.31 7.89
N ASP A 188 19.79 -8.82 8.52
CA ASP A 188 20.45 -9.49 9.64
C ASP A 188 19.60 -9.49 10.93
N LYS A 189 18.51 -8.71 11.00
CA LYS A 189 17.54 -8.73 12.12
C LYS A 189 16.43 -9.77 11.93
N LEU A 190 16.29 -10.32 10.73
CA LEU A 190 15.24 -11.26 10.37
C LEU A 190 15.80 -12.68 10.21
N THR A 191 14.92 -13.64 9.98
CA THR A 191 15.32 -15.04 9.86
C THR A 191 16.24 -15.23 8.64
N GLU A 192 17.23 -16.11 8.76
CA GLU A 192 18.17 -16.41 7.66
C GLU A 192 17.43 -16.83 6.38
N ARG A 193 16.28 -17.50 6.51
CA ARG A 193 15.43 -17.92 5.39
C ARG A 193 14.77 -16.75 4.64
N ALA A 194 14.56 -15.61 5.29
CA ALA A 194 14.04 -14.39 4.67
C ALA A 194 15.15 -13.53 4.05
N ARG A 195 16.41 -13.77 4.42
CA ARG A 195 17.54 -12.88 4.16
C ARG A 195 17.71 -12.53 2.69
N GLU A 196 17.71 -13.51 1.80
CA GLU A 196 17.88 -13.30 0.35
C GLU A 196 16.73 -12.46 -0.24
N GLN A 197 15.49 -12.73 0.16
CA GLN A 197 14.32 -11.97 -0.31
C GLN A 197 14.39 -10.51 0.14
N ILE A 198 14.80 -10.27 1.39
CA ILE A 198 14.99 -8.92 1.93
C ILE A 198 16.09 -8.18 1.20
N LEU A 199 17.24 -8.83 0.96
CA LEU A 199 18.35 -8.23 0.22
C LEU A 199 17.96 -7.89 -1.22
N ASN A 200 17.08 -8.66 -1.85
CA ASN A 200 16.62 -8.39 -3.21
C ASN A 200 15.37 -7.49 -3.26
N ASN A 201 14.96 -6.92 -2.13
CA ASN A 201 13.76 -6.11 -2.04
C ASN A 201 14.02 -4.65 -2.44
N ASP A 202 13.74 -4.33 -3.71
CA ASP A 202 13.94 -2.98 -4.24
C ASP A 202 13.09 -1.91 -3.57
N MET A 203 11.86 -2.27 -3.15
CA MET A 203 10.96 -1.35 -2.46
C MET A 203 11.53 -0.94 -1.10
N LEU A 204 12.05 -1.91 -0.33
CA LEU A 204 12.76 -1.65 0.93
C LEU A 204 14.03 -0.82 0.71
N ARG A 205 14.84 -1.15 -0.31
CA ARG A 205 16.06 -0.38 -0.64
C ARG A 205 15.74 1.09 -0.91
N ARG A 206 14.69 1.36 -1.71
CA ARG A 206 14.24 2.74 -1.98
C ARG A 206 13.73 3.42 -0.71
N PHE A 207 12.91 2.74 0.08
CA PHE A 207 12.36 3.26 1.32
C PHE A 207 13.47 3.69 2.29
N LEU A 208 14.43 2.82 2.58
CA LEU A 208 15.52 3.12 3.52
C LEU A 208 16.41 4.25 3.00
N LYS A 209 16.75 4.23 1.71
CA LYS A 209 17.53 5.32 1.08
C LYS A 209 16.86 6.69 1.27
N ILE A 210 15.56 6.78 0.97
CA ILE A 210 14.83 8.05 1.07
C ILE A 210 14.62 8.44 2.54
N SER A 211 14.32 7.49 3.41
CA SER A 211 14.16 7.72 4.85
C SER A 211 15.44 8.28 5.48
N ASN A 212 16.59 7.68 5.16
CA ASN A 212 17.89 8.14 5.63
C ASN A 212 18.22 9.55 5.11
N LEU A 213 17.98 9.82 3.82
CA LEU A 213 18.16 11.16 3.26
C LEU A 213 17.28 12.22 3.93
N ARG A 214 16.04 11.88 4.30
CA ARG A 214 15.14 12.79 5.02
C ARG A 214 15.62 13.05 6.44
N TYR A 215 16.07 11.99 7.12
CA TYR A 215 16.64 12.10 8.46
C TYR A 215 17.89 13.00 8.49
N GLU A 216 18.81 12.81 7.54
CA GLU A 216 20.00 13.65 7.43
C GLU A 216 19.66 15.12 7.18
N LYS A 217 18.63 15.40 6.36
CA LYS A 217 18.20 16.78 6.09
C LYS A 217 17.57 17.45 7.31
N SER A 218 16.83 16.70 8.13
CA SER A 218 16.19 17.26 9.33
C SER A 218 17.14 17.41 10.53
N HIS A 219 18.29 16.71 10.52
CA HIS A 219 19.26 16.71 11.63
C HIS A 219 20.62 17.32 11.29
N LYS A 220 20.84 17.79 10.05
CA LYS A 220 21.94 18.71 9.77
C LYS A 220 21.54 20.11 10.24
N PRO A 221 22.30 20.76 11.14
CA PRO A 221 22.11 22.18 11.38
C PRO A 221 22.35 22.90 10.05
N GLU A 222 21.51 23.88 9.73
CA GLU A 222 21.80 24.87 8.69
C GLU A 222 23.09 25.60 9.09
N ASN A 223 24.23 25.05 8.72
CA ASN A 223 25.50 25.72 8.84
C ASN A 223 25.58 26.77 7.72
N GLY A 224 25.23 28.00 8.09
CA GLY A 224 25.83 29.23 7.57
C GLY A 224 25.44 29.67 6.16
N GLY A 225 24.51 30.63 6.11
CA GLY A 225 24.39 31.63 5.04
C GLY A 225 24.16 32.99 5.68
#